data_AF-A0A830HG25-F1
#
_entry.id   AF-A0A830HG25-F1
#
_cell.length_a   1.000
_cell.length_b   1.000
_cell.length_c   1.000
_cell.angle_alpha   90.00
_cell.angle_beta   90.00
_cell.angle_gamma   90.00
#
_symmetry.space_group_name_H-M   'P 1'
#
loop_
_entity.id
_entity.type
_entity.pdbx_description
1 polymer ?
#
loop_
_entity_poly.entity_id
_entity_poly.type
_entity_poly.pdbx_seq_one_letter_code
_entity_poly.pdbx_strand_id
1 'polypeptide(L)'
;MPLEQAYRTLLISSQLESHATEMNNVTQVKYDKMIKRLHESLDRMESHGTWKMWKCTLNEDLESPPIFHTSEELRNHLTTNHNLNLQPVKPGRPPTPAETALRERMANLLETVADDARQVEEVIKTRDRQRRIPQKKLTEWARQRTITKICTILDHMHHEEQCLFDSCLLPVLRFVNDNIPDGVERQSTSTQIVYADLKLLSTNSLERCEEYLLDRVEGYAAELNKPRDPNDGDIKDLQVLEEPDTAPQPEPSPPTQEEAHPPPTMEDLLAQQASQIVDLKREVRMLSSMVARNCMSPSMVARNCMWCGKTPSEAKYEGTHLRSCKCDAARYCSSECQSNDWRTHKRVCLYHHEKRKKKSSDRWVTHSSDVEKVQNLLGEA
;
A
#
# COMPACT_ATOMS: atom_id res chain seq x y z
N MET A 1 57.93 6.01 -25.94
CA MET A 1 56.53 6.25 -26.35
C MET A 1 55.54 5.20 -25.81
N PRO A 2 55.81 3.87 -25.79
CA PRO A 2 54.83 2.88 -25.31
C PRO A 2 54.55 2.90 -23.78
N LEU A 3 55.55 3.24 -22.97
CA LEU A 3 55.46 3.19 -21.49
C LEU A 3 54.54 4.26 -20.89
N GLU A 4 54.55 5.47 -21.43
CA GLU A 4 53.71 6.57 -20.92
C GLU A 4 52.23 6.33 -21.22
N GLN A 5 51.93 5.73 -22.38
CA GLN A 5 50.58 5.35 -22.74
C GLN A 5 50.07 4.18 -21.89
N ALA A 6 50.94 3.19 -21.59
CA ALA A 6 50.62 2.12 -20.66
C ALA A 6 50.34 2.64 -19.24
N TYR A 7 51.13 3.60 -18.75
CA TYR A 7 50.92 4.21 -17.44
C TYR A 7 49.60 4.99 -17.37
N ARG A 8 49.26 5.78 -18.39
CA ARG A 8 47.97 6.49 -18.47
C ARG A 8 46.79 5.53 -18.49
N THR A 9 46.88 4.42 -19.22
CA THR A 9 45.82 3.40 -19.25
C THR A 9 45.62 2.74 -17.88
N LEU A 10 46.72 2.41 -17.17
CA LEU A 10 46.64 1.85 -15.82
C LEU A 10 46.02 2.82 -14.81
N LEU A 11 46.37 4.11 -14.91
CA LEU A 11 45.82 5.15 -14.04
C LEU A 11 44.31 5.34 -14.27
N ILE A 12 43.86 5.36 -15.53
CA ILE A 12 42.44 5.46 -15.88
C ILE A 12 41.68 4.21 -15.40
N SER A 13 42.25 3.02 -15.58
CA SER A 13 41.65 1.77 -15.09
C SER A 13 41.44 1.80 -13.57
N SER A 14 42.46 2.24 -12.82
CA SER A 14 42.38 2.36 -11.36
C SER A 14 41.31 3.38 -10.90
N GLN A 15 41.19 4.51 -11.60
CA GLN A 15 40.15 5.51 -11.30
C GLN A 15 38.73 4.98 -11.58
N LEU A 16 38.55 4.24 -12.67
CA LEU A 16 37.28 3.60 -13.00
C LEU A 16 36.88 2.52 -11.98
N GLU A 17 37.84 1.73 -11.50
CA GLU A 17 37.63 0.74 -10.44
C GLU A 17 37.22 1.41 -9.12
N SER A 18 37.89 2.51 -8.74
CA SER A 18 37.53 3.29 -7.55
C SER A 18 36.10 3.84 -7.64
N HIS A 19 35.75 4.46 -8.78
CA HIS A 19 34.41 5.02 -8.99
C HIS A 19 33.32 3.94 -9.04
N ALA A 20 33.61 2.77 -9.65
CA ALA A 20 32.69 1.63 -9.63
C ALA A 20 32.45 1.12 -8.20
N THR A 21 33.49 1.10 -7.36
CA THR A 21 33.38 0.68 -5.95
C THR A 21 32.54 1.66 -5.14
N GLU A 22 32.72 2.96 -5.34
CA GLU A 22 31.92 4.01 -4.71
C GLU A 22 30.44 3.93 -5.11
N MET A 23 30.16 3.77 -6.41
CA MET A 23 28.78 3.58 -6.89
C MET A 23 28.14 2.33 -6.31
N ASN A 24 28.90 1.24 -6.15
CA ASN A 24 28.40 0.01 -5.54
C ASN A 24 28.07 0.22 -4.05
N ASN A 25 28.92 0.92 -3.30
CA ASN A 25 28.69 1.24 -1.89
C ASN A 25 27.44 2.12 -1.70
N VAL A 26 27.25 3.16 -2.52
CA VAL A 26 26.06 4.02 -2.47
C VAL A 26 24.79 3.21 -2.78
N THR A 27 24.87 2.30 -3.75
CA THR A 27 23.75 1.42 -4.10
C THR A 27 23.45 0.44 -2.98
N GLN A 28 24.48 -0.13 -2.34
CA GLN A 28 24.34 -1.04 -1.21
C GLN A 28 23.71 -0.36 0.00
N VAL A 29 24.15 0.85 0.38
CA VAL A 29 23.55 1.61 1.49
C VAL A 29 22.07 1.91 1.25
N LYS A 30 21.69 2.25 0.01
CA LYS A 30 20.28 2.42 -0.37
C LYS A 30 19.50 1.11 -0.25
N TYR A 31 20.10 -0.01 -0.67
CA TYR A 31 19.49 -1.33 -0.59
C TYR A 31 19.29 -1.80 0.85
N ASP A 32 20.29 -1.60 1.72
CA ASP A 32 20.23 -1.94 3.14
C ASP A 32 19.16 -1.10 3.86
N LYS A 33 19.04 0.18 3.54
CA LYS A 33 17.98 1.06 4.08
C LYS A 33 16.58 0.58 3.64
N MET A 34 16.44 0.12 2.40
CA MET A 34 15.20 -0.45 1.89
C MET A 34 14.86 -1.80 2.54
N ILE A 35 15.85 -2.68 2.69
CA ILE A 35 15.71 -3.98 3.36
C ILE A 35 15.32 -3.80 4.83
N LYS A 36 15.92 -2.84 5.53
CA LYS A 36 15.56 -2.54 6.92
C LYS A 36 14.09 -2.12 7.05
N ARG A 37 13.62 -1.22 6.17
CA ARG A 37 12.20 -0.81 6.10
C ARG A 37 11.27 -1.97 5.80
N LEU A 38 11.66 -2.88 4.91
CA LEU A 38 10.90 -4.10 4.60
C LEU A 38 10.79 -5.04 5.79
N HIS A 39 11.89 -5.30 6.51
CA HIS A 39 11.87 -6.13 7.72
C HIS A 39 11.02 -5.52 8.82
N GLU A 40 11.18 -4.23 9.10
CA GLU A 40 10.34 -3.52 10.05
C GLU A 40 8.85 -3.60 9.65
N SER A 41 8.52 -3.59 8.35
CA SER A 41 7.14 -3.74 7.88
C SER A 41 6.61 -5.16 8.06
N LEU A 42 7.46 -6.18 7.83
CA LEU A 42 7.10 -7.58 8.00
C LEU A 42 6.95 -7.97 9.47
N ASP A 43 7.83 -7.50 10.35
CA ASP A 43 7.73 -7.72 11.80
C ASP A 43 6.44 -7.09 12.37
N ARG A 44 6.03 -5.95 11.81
CA ARG A 44 4.76 -5.28 12.14
C ARG A 44 3.52 -6.01 11.62
N MET A 45 3.61 -6.63 10.44
CA MET A 45 2.55 -7.50 9.94
C MET A 45 2.37 -8.75 10.82
N GLU A 46 3.46 -9.25 11.39
CA GLU A 46 3.49 -10.48 12.20
C GLU A 46 3.06 -10.26 13.65
N SER A 47 3.19 -9.05 14.18
CA SER A 47 2.82 -8.72 15.57
C SER A 47 1.33 -8.40 15.80
N HIS A 48 0.48 -8.44 14.77
CA HIS A 48 -0.94 -8.03 14.81
C HIS A 48 -1.20 -6.61 15.39
N GLY A 49 -0.15 -5.82 15.64
CA GLY A 49 -0.21 -4.45 16.13
C GLY A 49 -0.54 -3.50 14.99
N THR A 50 -1.84 -3.28 14.76
CA THR A 50 -2.45 -2.16 14.02
C THR A 50 -1.76 -1.69 12.74
N TRP A 51 -2.39 -2.03 11.61
CA TRP A 51 -2.05 -1.67 10.23
C TRP A 51 -2.13 -0.17 9.87
N LYS A 52 -1.99 0.74 10.83
CA LYS A 52 -2.05 2.18 10.57
C LYS A 52 -0.64 2.74 10.63
N MET A 53 0.13 2.55 9.55
CA MET A 53 1.22 3.49 9.27
C MET A 53 0.56 4.79 8.89
N TRP A 54 0.56 5.74 9.82
CA TRP A 54 0.06 7.06 9.53
C TRP A 54 1.16 7.79 8.78
N LYS A 55 0.79 8.40 7.66
CA LYS A 55 1.66 9.31 6.92
C LYS A 55 0.98 10.66 6.96
N CYS A 56 1.66 11.66 7.49
CA CYS A 56 1.23 13.03 7.36
C CYS A 56 1.73 13.52 6.00
N THR A 57 0.81 13.88 5.10
CA THR A 57 1.14 14.49 3.81
C THR A 57 0.86 16.00 3.80
N LEU A 58 0.54 16.57 4.96
CA LEU A 58 0.35 18.01 5.11
C LEU A 58 1.74 18.68 5.13
N ASN A 59 2.02 19.44 4.07
CA ASN A 59 3.17 20.37 3.93
C ASN A 59 4.59 19.77 3.87
N GLU A 60 4.88 18.81 3.01
CA GLU A 60 6.28 18.39 2.87
C GLU A 60 6.74 18.12 1.42
N ASP A 61 7.55 19.05 0.92
CA ASP A 61 8.56 18.87 -0.15
C ASP A 61 9.75 17.98 0.31
N LEU A 62 9.58 17.19 1.37
CA LEU A 62 10.63 16.32 1.89
C LEU A 62 10.63 15.00 1.11
N GLU A 63 11.79 14.62 0.57
CA GLU A 63 12.03 13.35 -0.13
C GLU A 63 11.64 12.09 0.71
N SER A 64 11.37 12.26 1.99
CA SER A 64 10.80 11.22 2.84
C SER A 64 9.86 11.79 3.91
N PRO A 65 8.52 11.76 3.70
CA PRO A 65 7.58 12.20 4.72
C PRO A 65 7.71 11.34 5.98
N PRO A 66 7.50 11.92 7.17
CA PRO A 66 7.58 11.22 8.43
C PRO A 66 6.55 10.09 8.46
N ILE A 67 7.03 8.93 8.91
CA ILE A 67 6.22 7.73 9.07
C ILE A 67 5.98 7.58 10.57
N PHE A 68 4.71 7.53 10.96
CA PHE A 68 4.32 7.33 12.36
C PHE A 68 3.89 5.88 12.56
N HIS A 69 4.41 5.28 13.61
CA HIS A 69 4.21 3.90 14.00
C HIS A 69 3.04 3.74 14.97
N THR A 70 2.64 4.82 15.66
CA THR A 70 1.46 4.85 16.53
C THR A 70 0.56 6.04 16.16
N SER A 71 -0.73 5.95 16.52
CA SER A 71 -1.66 7.07 16.33
C SER A 71 -1.32 8.28 17.21
N GLU A 72 -0.56 8.04 18.29
CA GLU A 72 -0.10 9.06 19.22
C GLU A 72 1.16 9.78 18.71
N GLU A 73 2.08 9.07 18.05
CA GLU A 73 3.20 9.69 17.33
C GLU A 73 2.70 10.64 16.22
N LEU A 74 1.70 10.23 15.46
CA LEU A 74 1.06 11.11 14.47
C LEU A 74 0.41 12.31 15.15
N ARG A 75 -0.38 12.08 16.21
CA ARG A 75 -1.03 13.17 16.95
C ARG A 75 0.00 14.16 17.49
N ASN A 76 1.05 13.69 18.15
CA ASN A 76 2.12 14.52 18.66
C ASN A 76 2.80 15.33 17.56
N HIS A 77 3.03 14.72 16.38
CA HIS A 77 3.57 15.44 15.25
C HIS A 77 2.61 16.50 14.70
N LEU A 78 1.32 16.19 14.57
CA LEU A 78 0.29 17.15 14.14
C LEU A 78 0.11 18.30 15.14
N THR A 79 0.11 18.01 16.44
CA THR A 79 0.00 19.01 17.50
C THR A 79 1.24 19.89 17.57
N THR A 80 2.44 19.30 17.46
CA THR A 80 3.71 20.03 17.62
C THR A 80 4.08 20.85 16.37
N ASN A 81 3.88 20.28 15.17
CA ASN A 81 4.37 20.90 13.94
C ASN A 81 3.27 21.64 13.16
N HIS A 82 2.00 21.31 13.36
CA HIS A 82 0.89 21.91 12.62
C HIS A 82 -0.11 22.67 13.50
N ASN A 83 0.17 22.85 14.79
CA ASN A 83 -0.71 23.50 15.78
C ASN A 83 -2.13 22.92 15.81
N LEU A 84 -2.31 21.67 15.38
CA LEU A 84 -3.59 20.99 15.43
C LEU A 84 -3.77 20.47 16.86
N ASN A 85 -4.61 21.14 17.65
CA ASN A 85 -4.95 20.72 19.01
C ASN A 85 -5.81 19.43 18.99
N LEU A 86 -5.18 18.30 18.67
CA LEU A 86 -5.78 16.99 18.74
C LEU A 86 -5.72 16.52 20.19
N GLN A 87 -6.71 16.92 20.99
CA GLN A 87 -6.78 16.47 22.37
C GLN A 87 -6.79 14.93 22.42
N PRO A 88 -5.97 14.31 23.30
CA PRO A 88 -6.03 12.88 23.51
C PRO A 88 -7.46 12.50 23.88
N VAL A 89 -8.01 11.50 23.19
CA VAL A 89 -9.33 10.97 23.48
C VAL A 89 -9.28 10.40 24.89
N LYS A 90 -9.82 11.15 25.86
CA LYS A 90 -9.87 10.69 27.26
C LYS A 90 -10.64 9.36 27.30
N PRO A 91 -10.03 8.26 27.79
CA PRO A 91 -10.73 7.00 27.95
C PRO A 91 -11.97 7.21 28.81
N GLY A 92 -13.08 6.58 28.43
CA GLY A 92 -14.37 6.73 29.13
C GLY A 92 -15.21 7.96 28.77
N ARG A 93 -14.74 8.87 27.89
CA ARG A 93 -15.63 9.94 27.36
C ARG A 93 -16.78 9.28 26.57
N PRO A 94 -18.05 9.69 26.76
CA PRO A 94 -19.13 9.27 25.87
C PRO A 94 -18.81 9.66 24.43
N PRO A 95 -19.27 8.89 23.43
CA PRO A 95 -19.06 9.24 22.04
C PRO A 95 -19.61 10.64 21.76
N THR A 96 -18.85 11.43 21.00
CA THR A 96 -19.30 12.76 20.59
C THR A 96 -20.51 12.63 19.66
N PRO A 97 -21.39 13.66 19.56
CA PRO A 97 -22.48 13.64 18.58
C PRO A 97 -21.99 13.35 17.15
N ALA A 98 -20.81 13.85 16.77
CA ALA A 98 -20.20 13.57 15.48
C ALA A 98 -19.77 12.10 15.33
N GLU A 99 -19.15 11.50 16.35
CA GLU A 99 -18.80 10.08 16.35
C GLU A 99 -20.05 9.18 16.27
N THR A 100 -21.11 9.53 16.99
CA THR A 100 -22.38 8.80 16.95
C THR A 100 -23.04 8.91 15.58
N ALA A 101 -23.05 10.11 14.99
CA ALA A 101 -23.59 10.32 13.64
C ALA A 101 -22.79 9.55 12.59
N LEU A 102 -21.46 9.50 12.71
CA LEU A 102 -20.61 8.68 11.84
C LEU A 102 -20.93 7.18 11.98
N ARG A 103 -21.12 6.68 13.21
CA ARG A 103 -21.54 5.28 13.45
C ARG A 103 -22.84 4.95 12.75
N GLU A 104 -23.84 5.82 12.92
CA GLU A 104 -25.16 5.64 12.32
C GLU A 104 -25.06 5.62 10.79
N ARG A 105 -24.27 6.54 10.19
CA ARG A 105 -24.04 6.55 8.75
C ARG A 105 -23.32 5.30 8.23
N MET A 106 -22.28 4.82 8.93
CA MET A 106 -21.59 3.57 8.56
C MET A 106 -22.51 2.35 8.69
N ALA A 107 -23.36 2.30 9.72
CA ALA A 107 -24.36 1.24 9.88
C ALA A 107 -25.40 1.28 8.75
N ASN A 108 -25.94 2.46 8.42
CA ASN A 108 -26.89 2.64 7.32
C ASN A 108 -26.28 2.28 5.97
N LEU A 109 -24.98 2.57 5.75
CA LEU A 109 -24.27 2.17 4.55
C LEU A 109 -24.18 0.64 4.44
N LEU A 110 -23.79 -0.05 5.52
CA LEU A 110 -23.72 -1.51 5.54
C LEU A 110 -25.10 -2.15 5.33
N GLU A 111 -26.15 -1.58 5.92
CA GLU A 111 -27.54 -2.02 5.70
C GLU A 111 -27.97 -1.81 4.24
N THR A 112 -27.67 -0.65 3.64
CA THR A 112 -27.97 -0.36 2.23
C THR A 112 -27.28 -1.36 1.30
N VAL A 113 -25.99 -1.64 1.53
CA VAL A 113 -25.22 -2.61 0.74
C VAL A 113 -25.76 -4.04 0.91
N ALA A 114 -26.24 -4.39 2.11
CA ALA A 114 -26.90 -5.66 2.39
C ALA A 114 -28.29 -5.77 1.76
N ASP A 115 -29.06 -4.68 1.71
CA ASP A 115 -30.38 -4.63 1.08
C ASP A 115 -30.31 -4.78 -0.42
N ASP A 116 -29.39 -4.05 -1.06
CA ASP A 116 -29.07 -4.22 -2.49
C ASP A 116 -28.67 -5.67 -2.78
N ALA A 117 -27.99 -6.30 -1.82
CA ALA A 117 -27.61 -7.70 -1.95
C ALA A 117 -28.81 -8.65 -1.92
N ARG A 118 -29.75 -8.43 -1.00
CA ARG A 118 -31.00 -9.21 -0.87
C ARG A 118 -31.91 -9.02 -2.08
N GLN A 119 -32.11 -7.78 -2.54
CA GLN A 119 -32.98 -7.48 -3.69
C GLN A 119 -32.53 -8.21 -4.95
N VAL A 120 -31.24 -8.25 -5.23
CA VAL A 120 -30.73 -8.96 -6.42
C VAL A 120 -30.91 -10.46 -6.29
N GLU A 121 -30.72 -11.03 -5.10
CA GLU A 121 -30.94 -12.46 -4.86
C GLU A 121 -32.42 -12.84 -5.11
N GLU A 122 -33.36 -12.01 -4.65
CA GLU A 122 -34.78 -12.20 -4.91
C GLU A 122 -35.14 -12.05 -6.41
N VAL A 123 -34.52 -11.10 -7.12
CA VAL A 123 -34.67 -10.98 -8.58
C VAL A 123 -34.14 -12.23 -9.31
N ILE A 124 -33.03 -12.81 -8.84
CA ILE A 124 -32.49 -14.06 -9.39
C ILE A 124 -33.45 -15.22 -9.12
N LYS A 125 -33.90 -15.40 -7.86
CA LYS A 125 -34.83 -16.47 -7.46
C LYS A 125 -36.15 -16.40 -8.21
N THR A 126 -36.73 -15.21 -8.36
CA THR A 126 -38.01 -15.02 -9.05
C THR A 126 -37.89 -15.28 -10.56
N ARG A 127 -36.78 -14.89 -11.19
CA ARG A 127 -36.58 -15.09 -12.62
C ARG A 127 -36.19 -16.52 -12.99
N ASP A 128 -35.42 -17.21 -12.14
CA ASP A 128 -35.04 -18.60 -12.38
C ASP A 128 -36.27 -19.53 -12.44
N ARG A 129 -37.32 -19.18 -11.68
CA ARG A 129 -38.63 -19.86 -11.75
C ARG A 129 -39.37 -19.60 -13.07
N GLN A 130 -39.08 -18.53 -13.78
CA GLN A 130 -39.87 -18.10 -14.95
C GLN A 130 -39.20 -18.40 -16.30
N ARG A 131 -37.87 -18.35 -16.45
CA ARG A 131 -37.14 -18.74 -17.68
C ARG A 131 -35.67 -19.03 -17.38
N ARG A 132 -35.05 -19.97 -18.12
CA ARG A 132 -33.59 -20.16 -18.15
C ARG A 132 -32.90 -18.88 -18.65
N ILE A 133 -32.39 -18.06 -17.75
CA ILE A 133 -31.55 -16.91 -18.11
C ILE A 133 -30.22 -17.45 -18.65
N PRO A 134 -29.71 -16.95 -19.79
CA PRO A 134 -28.38 -17.31 -20.25
C PRO A 134 -27.33 -16.95 -19.20
N GLN A 135 -26.42 -17.88 -18.86
CA GLN A 135 -25.37 -17.70 -17.84
C GLN A 135 -24.59 -16.38 -18.01
N LYS A 136 -24.35 -15.97 -19.26
CA LYS A 136 -23.68 -14.71 -19.60
C LYS A 136 -24.37 -13.45 -19.04
N LYS A 137 -25.71 -13.43 -19.00
CA LYS A 137 -26.46 -12.30 -18.43
C LYS A 137 -26.37 -12.30 -16.90
N LEU A 138 -26.33 -13.48 -16.28
CA LEU A 138 -26.18 -13.61 -14.84
C LEU A 138 -24.82 -13.10 -14.37
N THR A 139 -23.74 -13.47 -15.08
CA THR A 139 -22.39 -12.98 -14.77
C THR A 139 -22.25 -11.48 -15.00
N GLU A 140 -22.87 -10.93 -16.04
CA GLU A 140 -22.91 -9.50 -16.31
C GLU A 140 -23.65 -8.72 -15.21
N TRP A 141 -24.78 -9.24 -14.72
CA TRP A 141 -25.52 -8.65 -13.61
C TRP A 141 -24.76 -8.70 -12.29
N ALA A 142 -24.13 -9.84 -11.97
CA ALA A 142 -23.30 -9.96 -10.78
C ALA A 142 -22.16 -8.92 -10.81
N ARG A 143 -21.50 -8.79 -11.96
CA ARG A 143 -20.45 -7.79 -12.17
C ARG A 143 -20.97 -6.36 -12.00
N GLN A 144 -22.09 -6.02 -12.62
CA GLN A 144 -22.69 -4.69 -12.52
C GLN A 144 -23.09 -4.35 -11.08
N ARG A 145 -23.57 -5.34 -10.32
CA ARG A 145 -23.89 -5.20 -8.89
C ARG A 145 -22.63 -4.87 -8.08
N THR A 146 -21.54 -5.59 -8.27
CA THR A 146 -20.27 -5.28 -7.58
C THR A 146 -19.79 -3.87 -7.89
N ILE A 147 -19.86 -3.42 -9.16
CA ILE A 147 -19.52 -2.04 -9.51
C ILE A 147 -20.42 -1.04 -8.78
N THR A 148 -21.73 -1.32 -8.74
CA THR A 148 -22.71 -0.45 -8.05
C THR A 148 -22.37 -0.32 -6.57
N LYS A 149 -22.08 -1.43 -5.88
CA LYS A 149 -21.67 -1.42 -4.48
C LYS A 149 -20.41 -0.61 -4.22
N ILE A 150 -19.38 -0.78 -5.06
CA ILE A 150 -18.13 0.00 -4.97
C ILE A 150 -18.46 1.49 -5.09
N CYS A 151 -19.27 1.88 -6.08
CA CYS A 151 -19.68 3.27 -6.27
C CYS A 151 -20.48 3.79 -5.06
N THR A 152 -21.46 3.05 -4.55
CA THR A 152 -22.26 3.43 -3.38
C THR A 152 -21.37 3.64 -2.15
N ILE A 153 -20.44 2.71 -1.86
CA ILE A 153 -19.52 2.87 -0.73
C ILE A 153 -18.66 4.12 -0.88
N LEU A 154 -18.09 4.35 -2.06
CA LEU A 154 -17.26 5.53 -2.31
C LEU A 154 -18.07 6.83 -2.22
N ASP A 155 -19.30 6.86 -2.72
CA ASP A 155 -20.18 8.04 -2.66
C ASP A 155 -20.56 8.39 -1.23
N HIS A 156 -20.95 7.38 -0.42
CA HIS A 156 -21.22 7.60 1.00
C HIS A 156 -19.97 8.05 1.77
N MET A 157 -18.81 7.45 1.48
CA MET A 157 -17.55 7.85 2.12
C MET A 157 -17.09 9.25 1.68
N HIS A 158 -17.47 9.71 0.49
CA HIS A 158 -17.12 11.04 -0.02
C HIS A 158 -17.78 12.17 0.79
N HIS A 159 -18.93 11.90 1.41
CA HIS A 159 -19.62 12.85 2.29
C HIS A 159 -19.07 12.87 3.73
N GLU A 160 -18.08 12.04 4.05
CA GLU A 160 -17.43 12.00 5.36
C GLU A 160 -16.18 12.90 5.40
N GLU A 161 -15.45 12.84 6.52
CA GLU A 161 -14.15 13.49 6.64
C GLU A 161 -13.20 13.07 5.50
N GLN A 162 -12.62 14.06 4.81
CA GLN A 162 -11.77 13.85 3.63
C GLN A 162 -10.65 12.83 3.89
N CYS A 163 -10.09 12.82 5.10
CA CYS A 163 -9.03 11.89 5.48
C CYS A 163 -9.50 10.42 5.52
N LEU A 164 -10.75 10.17 5.93
CA LEU A 164 -11.35 8.83 5.90
C LEU A 164 -11.62 8.41 4.46
N PHE A 165 -12.15 9.33 3.65
CA PHE A 165 -12.38 9.08 2.23
C PHE A 165 -11.07 8.73 1.51
N ASP A 166 -10.02 9.55 1.67
CA ASP A 166 -8.72 9.34 1.03
C ASP A 166 -8.08 8.01 1.47
N SER A 167 -8.26 7.61 2.74
CA SER A 167 -7.75 6.34 3.25
C SER A 167 -8.36 5.11 2.58
N CYS A 168 -9.61 5.21 2.12
CA CYS A 168 -10.32 4.16 1.38
C CYS A 168 -10.08 4.29 -0.13
N LEU A 169 -10.14 5.51 -0.65
CA LEU A 169 -10.08 5.80 -2.08
C LEU A 169 -8.70 5.53 -2.67
N LEU A 170 -7.62 6.04 -2.06
CA LEU A 170 -6.28 5.98 -2.67
C LEU A 170 -5.80 4.55 -2.94
N PRO A 171 -5.96 3.58 -2.01
CA PRO A 171 -5.57 2.19 -2.26
C PRO A 171 -6.39 1.54 -3.38
N VAL A 172 -7.70 1.80 -3.42
CA VAL A 172 -8.58 1.29 -4.47
C VAL A 172 -8.20 1.92 -5.80
N LEU A 173 -8.04 3.24 -5.86
CA LEU A 173 -7.67 3.97 -7.07
C LEU A 173 -6.35 3.47 -7.65
N ARG A 174 -5.34 3.27 -6.80
CA ARG A 174 -4.05 2.68 -7.21
C ARG A 174 -4.24 1.28 -7.76
N PHE A 175 -5.02 0.44 -7.08
CA PHE A 175 -5.31 -0.91 -7.53
C PHE A 175 -6.05 -0.92 -8.89
N VAL A 176 -7.06 -0.07 -9.08
CA VAL A 176 -7.77 0.09 -10.35
C VAL A 176 -6.78 0.47 -11.45
N ASN A 177 -5.95 1.48 -11.20
CA ASN A 177 -4.92 1.92 -12.13
C ASN A 177 -3.91 0.82 -12.49
N ASP A 178 -3.53 -0.04 -11.55
CA ASP A 178 -2.58 -1.13 -11.80
C ASP A 178 -3.21 -2.32 -12.54
N ASN A 179 -4.55 -2.44 -12.56
CA ASN A 179 -5.28 -3.57 -13.15
C ASN A 179 -6.00 -3.25 -14.48
N ILE A 180 -6.05 -1.98 -14.89
CA ILE A 180 -6.54 -1.61 -16.23
C ILE A 180 -5.49 -2.04 -17.28
N PRO A 181 -5.89 -2.78 -18.34
CA PRO A 181 -4.97 -3.19 -19.40
C PRO A 181 -4.22 -2.02 -20.05
N ASP A 182 -2.95 -2.25 -20.37
CA ASP A 182 -2.15 -1.26 -21.11
C ASP A 182 -2.78 -0.95 -22.47
N GLY A 183 -2.79 0.33 -22.84
CA GLY A 183 -3.34 0.81 -24.11
C GLY A 183 -4.82 1.25 -24.07
N VAL A 184 -5.52 1.10 -22.95
CA VAL A 184 -6.84 1.70 -22.75
C VAL A 184 -6.70 3.06 -22.07
N GLU A 185 -7.36 4.09 -22.60
CA GLU A 185 -7.37 5.42 -22.02
C GLU A 185 -8.12 5.42 -20.69
N ARG A 186 -7.42 5.78 -19.61
CA ARG A 186 -7.96 5.83 -18.25
C ARG A 186 -8.72 7.13 -18.05
N GLN A 187 -9.88 7.06 -17.42
CA GLN A 187 -10.68 8.24 -17.11
C GLN A 187 -10.58 8.66 -15.63
N SER A 188 -10.15 7.75 -14.75
CA SER A 188 -9.96 8.03 -13.33
C SER A 188 -8.80 9.01 -13.12
N THR A 189 -9.01 9.96 -12.23
CA THR A 189 -8.01 10.97 -11.86
C THR A 189 -7.24 10.49 -10.62
N SER A 190 -6.29 11.28 -10.13
CA SER A 190 -5.59 10.99 -8.85
C SER A 190 -6.51 11.07 -7.62
N THR A 191 -7.73 11.60 -7.76
CA THR A 191 -8.66 11.89 -6.66
C THR A 191 -10.06 11.33 -6.89
N GLN A 192 -10.31 10.66 -8.01
CA GLN A 192 -11.65 10.17 -8.34
C GLN A 192 -11.58 8.91 -9.20
N ILE A 193 -12.34 7.89 -8.80
CA ILE A 193 -12.56 6.69 -9.60
C ILE A 193 -13.78 6.93 -10.50
N VAL A 194 -13.60 6.76 -11.81
CA VAL A 194 -14.70 6.88 -12.78
C VAL A 194 -15.31 5.51 -13.04
N TYR A 195 -16.64 5.45 -13.12
CA TYR A 195 -17.40 4.21 -13.36
C TYR A 195 -16.97 3.47 -14.65
N ALA A 196 -16.55 4.20 -15.68
CA ALA A 196 -16.02 3.63 -16.92
C ALA A 196 -14.78 2.76 -16.70
N ASP A 197 -13.90 3.14 -15.77
CA ASP A 197 -12.68 2.41 -15.47
C ASP A 197 -12.95 1.13 -14.68
N LEU A 198 -13.93 1.15 -13.76
CA LEU A 198 -14.40 -0.06 -13.07
C LEU A 198 -14.96 -1.10 -14.06
N LYS A 199 -15.59 -0.64 -15.16
CA LYS A 199 -16.04 -1.51 -16.27
C LYS A 199 -14.91 -2.12 -17.09
N LEU A 200 -13.66 -1.71 -16.91
CA LEU A 200 -12.51 -2.32 -17.58
C LEU A 200 -11.89 -3.46 -16.75
N LEU A 201 -12.20 -3.52 -15.45
CA LEU A 201 -11.63 -4.50 -14.54
C LEU A 201 -12.23 -5.90 -14.71
N SER A 202 -11.40 -6.92 -14.44
CA SER A 202 -11.87 -8.30 -14.34
C SER A 202 -12.84 -8.47 -13.15
N THR A 203 -13.71 -9.49 -13.20
CA THR A 203 -14.62 -9.80 -12.07
C THR A 203 -13.87 -10.01 -10.76
N ASN A 204 -12.73 -10.72 -10.79
CA ASN A 204 -11.91 -10.96 -9.60
C ASN A 204 -11.32 -9.65 -9.04
N SER A 205 -10.87 -8.75 -9.92
CA SER A 205 -10.36 -7.44 -9.53
C SER A 205 -11.45 -6.59 -8.87
N LEU A 206 -12.68 -6.64 -9.40
CA LEU A 206 -13.83 -5.96 -8.81
C LEU A 206 -14.21 -6.52 -7.44
N GLU A 207 -14.27 -7.85 -7.30
CA GLU A 207 -14.54 -8.51 -6.01
C GLU A 207 -13.52 -8.12 -4.94
N ARG A 208 -12.23 -8.00 -5.29
CA ARG A 208 -11.19 -7.52 -4.36
C ARG A 208 -11.36 -6.06 -3.94
N CYS A 209 -11.79 -5.19 -4.87
CA CYS A 209 -12.11 -3.80 -4.53
C CYS A 209 -13.29 -3.74 -3.56
N GLU A 210 -14.34 -4.53 -3.81
CA GLU A 210 -15.51 -4.63 -2.94
C GLU A 210 -15.13 -5.14 -1.55
N GLU A 211 -14.39 -6.25 -1.47
CA GLU A 211 -13.93 -6.85 -0.21
C GLU A 211 -13.09 -5.87 0.61
N TYR A 212 -12.13 -5.19 -0.02
CA TYR A 212 -11.30 -4.19 0.65
C TYR A 212 -12.13 -3.04 1.22
N LEU A 213 -13.09 -2.51 0.45
CA LEU A 213 -13.92 -1.40 0.87
C LEU A 213 -14.85 -1.80 2.02
N LEU A 214 -15.44 -2.99 1.96
CA LEU A 214 -16.27 -3.54 3.02
C LEU A 214 -15.48 -3.74 4.31
N ASP A 215 -14.31 -4.39 4.24
CA ASP A 215 -13.42 -4.58 5.40
C ASP A 215 -13.03 -3.26 6.05
N ARG A 216 -12.84 -2.19 5.27
CA ARG A 216 -12.56 -0.85 5.80
C ARG A 216 -13.76 -0.22 6.49
N VAL A 217 -14.93 -0.27 5.86
CA VAL A 217 -16.17 0.27 6.45
C VAL A 217 -16.53 -0.51 7.72
N GLU A 218 -16.42 -1.83 7.71
CA GLU A 218 -16.62 -2.69 8.87
C GLU A 218 -15.59 -2.40 9.96
N GLY A 219 -14.32 -2.22 9.60
CA GLY A 219 -13.27 -1.81 10.52
C GLY A 219 -13.56 -0.47 11.20
N TYR A 220 -14.09 0.51 10.47
CA TYR A 220 -14.51 1.79 11.05
C TYR A 220 -15.73 1.63 11.97
N ALA A 221 -16.75 0.89 11.53
CA ALA A 221 -17.92 0.61 12.35
C ALA A 221 -17.55 -0.13 13.64
N ALA A 222 -16.67 -1.14 13.57
CA ALA A 222 -16.20 -1.91 14.71
C ALA A 222 -15.35 -1.06 15.67
N GLU A 223 -14.41 -0.27 15.15
CA GLU A 223 -13.57 0.60 15.97
C GLU A 223 -14.40 1.63 16.72
N LEU A 224 -15.43 2.16 16.08
CA LEU A 224 -16.37 3.04 16.74
C LEU A 224 -17.20 2.27 17.78
N ASN A 225 -17.66 1.06 17.51
CA ASN A 225 -18.51 0.30 18.42
C ASN A 225 -17.79 -0.38 19.60
N LYS A 226 -16.46 -0.47 19.59
CA LYS A 226 -15.70 -1.05 20.72
C LYS A 226 -16.06 -0.30 22.02
N PRO A 227 -16.56 -1.00 23.06
CA PRO A 227 -16.73 -0.39 24.37
C PRO A 227 -15.34 0.04 24.85
N ARG A 228 -15.18 1.33 25.16
CA ARG A 228 -13.92 1.85 25.71
C ARG A 228 -13.70 1.18 27.07
N ASP A 229 -12.65 0.37 27.19
CA ASP A 229 -12.30 -0.27 28.45
C ASP A 229 -11.88 0.82 29.45
N PRO A 230 -12.56 0.96 30.60
CA PRO A 230 -12.18 1.93 31.62
C PRO A 230 -10.79 1.66 32.23
N ASN A 231 -10.21 0.48 32.00
CA ASN A 231 -8.89 0.06 32.48
C ASN A 231 -7.81 0.00 31.38
N ASP A 232 -8.07 0.46 30.14
CA ASP A 232 -7.04 0.61 29.11
C ASP A 232 -6.08 1.73 29.55
N GLY A 233 -5.11 1.31 30.35
CA GLY A 233 -4.39 2.15 31.28
C GLY A 233 -3.07 2.62 30.72
N ASP A 234 -3.06 3.84 30.20
CA ASP A 234 -1.86 4.67 30.05
C ASP A 234 -2.03 6.06 30.70
N ILE A 235 -3.01 6.20 31.61
CA ILE A 235 -3.24 7.43 32.38
C ILE A 235 -3.21 7.13 33.89
N LYS A 236 -2.12 6.51 34.37
CA LYS A 236 -1.87 6.45 35.82
C LYS A 236 -0.88 7.52 36.32
N ASP A 237 -0.19 8.20 35.40
CA ASP A 237 0.82 9.22 35.76
C ASP A 237 0.39 10.67 35.50
N LEU A 238 -0.80 10.90 34.92
CA LEU A 238 -1.40 12.24 34.95
C LEU A 238 -2.16 12.42 36.27
N GLN A 239 -1.40 12.50 37.35
CA GLN A 239 -1.87 13.15 38.56
C GLN A 239 -2.37 14.55 38.18
N VAL A 240 -3.54 14.87 38.71
CA VAL A 240 -4.17 16.17 38.72
C VAL A 240 -3.13 17.22 39.14
N LEU A 241 -2.49 17.86 38.18
CA LEU A 241 -1.93 19.18 38.37
C LEU A 241 -3.15 20.09 38.46
N GLU A 242 -3.54 20.41 39.69
CA GLU A 242 -4.46 21.49 39.99
C GLU A 242 -3.99 22.72 39.20
N GLU A 243 -4.87 23.25 38.35
CA GLU A 243 -4.60 24.46 37.59
C GLU A 243 -4.22 25.57 38.57
N PRO A 244 -3.00 26.15 38.50
CA PRO A 244 -2.69 27.30 39.31
C PRO A 244 -3.57 28.46 38.86
N ASP A 245 -4.28 29.06 39.83
CA ASP A 245 -5.06 30.29 39.71
C ASP A 245 -4.33 31.29 38.80
N THR A 246 -4.83 31.41 37.58
CA THR A 246 -4.25 32.30 36.57
C THR A 246 -4.74 33.70 36.89
N ALA A 247 -3.81 34.53 37.37
CA ALA A 247 -4.06 35.95 37.62
C ALA A 247 -4.60 36.67 36.36
N PRO A 248 -5.47 37.68 36.52
CA PRO A 248 -6.05 38.41 35.40
C PRO A 248 -4.97 39.05 34.53
N GLN A 249 -4.96 38.68 33.25
CA GLN A 249 -4.08 39.31 32.25
C GLN A 249 -4.46 40.78 32.03
N PRO A 250 -3.48 41.69 31.90
CA PRO A 250 -3.72 43.08 31.56
C PRO A 250 -4.26 43.20 30.13
N GLU A 251 -5.24 44.09 29.97
CA GLU A 251 -5.88 44.39 28.70
C GLU A 251 -4.86 44.76 27.61
N PRO A 252 -4.99 44.23 26.39
CA PRO A 252 -4.09 44.54 25.28
C PRO A 252 -4.28 45.99 24.83
N SER A 253 -3.17 46.72 24.80
CA SER A 253 -3.07 48.08 24.26
C SER A 253 -3.57 48.16 22.80
N PRO A 254 -4.19 49.28 22.41
CA PRO A 254 -4.73 49.46 21.07
C PRO A 254 -3.64 49.41 20.00
N PRO A 255 -3.89 48.74 18.86
CA PRO A 255 -2.93 48.60 17.78
C PRO A 255 -2.63 49.95 17.12
N THR A 256 -1.35 50.26 17.04
CA THR A 256 -0.77 51.34 16.25
C THR A 256 -1.14 51.13 14.78
N GLN A 257 -1.64 52.17 14.11
CA GLN A 257 -2.08 52.16 12.73
C GLN A 257 -0.91 51.86 11.77
N GLU A 258 -0.78 50.59 11.38
CA GLU A 258 0.11 50.13 10.32
C GLU A 258 -0.66 50.22 8.98
N GLU A 259 -0.02 50.82 7.96
CA GLU A 259 -0.63 51.13 6.66
C GLU A 259 -1.26 49.88 6.03
N ALA A 260 -2.59 49.92 5.89
CA ALA A 260 -3.37 48.83 5.34
C ALA A 260 -3.09 48.65 3.84
N HIS A 261 -2.36 47.59 3.49
CA HIS A 261 -2.37 47.06 2.14
C HIS A 261 -3.80 46.61 1.79
N PRO A 262 -4.30 46.92 0.58
CA PRO A 262 -5.60 46.43 0.16
C PRO A 262 -5.58 44.89 0.18
N PRO A 263 -6.62 44.24 0.71
CA PRO A 263 -6.72 42.80 0.69
C PRO A 263 -6.63 42.30 -0.76
N PRO A 264 -5.95 41.17 -1.01
CA PRO A 264 -5.83 40.60 -2.34
C PRO A 264 -7.24 40.37 -2.90
N THR A 265 -7.44 40.71 -4.17
CA THR A 265 -8.72 40.50 -4.81
C THR A 265 -8.95 39.00 -5.01
N MET A 266 -10.21 38.60 -5.16
CA MET A 266 -10.56 37.21 -5.47
C MET A 266 -9.89 36.73 -6.78
N GLU A 267 -9.61 37.65 -7.71
CA GLU A 267 -8.90 37.37 -8.96
C GLU A 267 -7.41 37.08 -8.71
N ASP A 268 -6.76 37.81 -7.79
CA ASP A 268 -5.38 37.54 -7.38
C ASP A 268 -5.24 36.16 -6.71
N LEU A 269 -6.21 35.79 -5.87
CA LEU A 269 -6.23 34.49 -5.20
C LEU A 269 -6.42 33.35 -6.21
N LEU A 270 -7.30 33.53 -7.20
CA LEU A 270 -7.51 32.53 -8.26
C LEU A 270 -6.29 32.39 -9.18
N ALA A 271 -5.63 33.51 -9.52
CA ALA A 271 -4.39 33.49 -10.30
C ALA A 271 -3.26 32.77 -9.54
N GLN A 272 -3.15 33.03 -8.23
CA GLN A 272 -2.18 32.35 -7.36
C GLN A 272 -2.44 30.84 -7.30
N GLN A 273 -3.71 30.43 -7.17
CA GLN A 273 -4.10 29.02 -7.15
C GLN A 273 -3.83 28.32 -8.49
N ALA A 274 -4.11 28.98 -9.62
CA ALA A 274 -3.86 28.44 -10.94
C ALA A 274 -2.36 28.19 -11.20
N SER A 275 -1.49 29.09 -10.74
CA SER A 275 -0.03 28.91 -10.84
C SER A 275 0.45 27.68 -10.08
N GLN A 276 -0.02 27.48 -8.84
CA GLN A 276 0.36 26.33 -8.01
C GLN A 276 -0.02 24.98 -8.66
N ILE A 277 -1.17 24.92 -9.35
CA ILE A 277 -1.62 23.70 -10.03
C ILE A 277 -0.71 23.32 -11.21
N VAL A 278 -0.16 24.30 -11.93
CA VAL A 278 0.75 24.04 -13.07
C VAL A 278 2.07 23.44 -12.60
N ASP A 279 2.63 23.95 -11.50
CA ASP A 279 3.89 23.47 -10.96
C ASP A 279 3.78 22.04 -10.41
N LEU A 280 2.71 21.71 -9.67
CA LEU A 280 2.44 20.35 -9.18
C LEU A 280 2.30 19.33 -10.33
N LYS A 281 1.63 19.70 -11.42
CA LYS A 281 1.48 18.82 -12.59
C LYS A 281 2.82 18.51 -13.26
N ARG A 282 3.78 19.45 -13.24
CA ARG A 282 5.12 19.25 -13.79
C ARG A 282 5.92 18.24 -12.99
N GLU A 283 5.80 18.29 -11.67
CA GLU A 283 6.54 17.44 -10.74
C GLU A 283 6.08 15.98 -10.78
N VAL A 284 4.76 15.75 -10.78
CA VAL A 284 4.16 14.41 -10.93
C VAL A 284 4.63 13.72 -12.22
N ARG A 285 4.77 14.47 -13.33
CA ARG A 285 5.26 13.94 -14.61
C ARG A 285 6.72 13.48 -14.53
N MET A 286 7.58 14.17 -13.77
CA MET A 286 8.97 13.76 -13.58
C MET A 286 9.07 12.49 -12.73
N LEU A 287 8.34 12.40 -11.63
CA LEU A 287 8.37 11.24 -10.74
C LEU A 287 7.87 9.96 -11.43
N SER A 288 6.81 10.07 -12.23
CA SER A 288 6.29 8.95 -13.02
C SER A 288 7.33 8.38 -14.00
N SER A 289 8.15 9.25 -14.61
CA SER A 289 9.25 8.85 -15.51
C SER A 289 10.40 8.11 -14.82
N MET A 290 10.61 8.34 -13.52
CA MET A 290 11.68 7.68 -12.75
C MET A 290 11.29 6.27 -12.31
N VAL A 291 10.02 6.05 -11.97
CA VAL A 291 9.50 4.74 -11.55
C VAL A 291 9.50 3.74 -12.71
N ALA A 292 9.14 4.17 -13.92
CA ALA A 292 9.11 3.31 -15.10
C ALA A 292 10.49 2.73 -15.49
N ARG A 293 11.60 3.33 -15.04
CA ARG A 293 12.96 2.88 -15.39
C ARG A 293 13.51 1.77 -14.48
N ASN A 294 12.86 1.44 -13.36
CA ASN A 294 13.41 0.57 -12.31
C ASN A 294 12.79 -0.84 -12.20
N CYS A 295 11.92 -1.27 -13.12
CA CYS A 295 11.28 -2.58 -13.06
C CYS A 295 11.74 -3.50 -14.20
N MET A 296 12.85 -4.23 -14.01
CA MET A 296 13.29 -5.32 -14.90
C MET A 296 13.14 -6.72 -14.25
N SER A 297 13.11 -7.75 -15.10
CA SER A 297 12.40 -9.04 -15.02
C SER A 297 12.74 -10.09 -13.93
N PRO A 298 11.87 -11.10 -13.66
CA PRO A 298 12.02 -12.12 -12.61
C PRO A 298 12.98 -13.30 -12.89
N SER A 299 13.88 -13.22 -13.88
CA SER A 299 14.64 -14.39 -14.37
C SER A 299 16.12 -14.44 -13.95
N MET A 300 16.48 -13.87 -12.79
CA MET A 300 17.84 -14.01 -12.26
C MET A 300 17.81 -14.78 -10.94
N VAL A 301 17.91 -16.12 -11.03
CA VAL A 301 18.27 -16.97 -9.89
C VAL A 301 19.57 -16.42 -9.31
N ALA A 302 19.59 -16.15 -8.00
CA ALA A 302 20.75 -15.61 -7.31
C ALA A 302 22.00 -16.47 -7.64
N ARG A 303 22.94 -15.88 -8.39
CA ARG A 303 24.19 -16.56 -8.75
C ARG A 303 25.18 -16.59 -7.59
N ASN A 304 24.98 -15.74 -6.59
CA ASN A 304 25.89 -15.55 -5.47
C ASN A 304 25.33 -16.16 -4.18
N CYS A 305 26.17 -16.31 -3.16
CA CYS A 305 25.74 -16.67 -1.81
C CYS A 305 24.75 -15.62 -1.30
N MET A 306 23.56 -16.05 -0.88
CA MET A 306 22.50 -15.12 -0.47
C MET A 306 22.79 -14.43 0.87
N TRP A 307 23.63 -15.03 1.71
CA TRP A 307 24.03 -14.46 2.99
C TRP A 307 25.25 -13.53 2.88
N CYS A 308 26.38 -14.05 2.38
CA CYS A 308 27.65 -13.31 2.39
C CYS A 308 28.01 -12.67 1.04
N GLY A 309 27.16 -12.79 0.01
CA GLY A 309 27.36 -12.17 -1.29
C GLY A 309 28.44 -12.81 -2.18
N LYS A 310 29.24 -13.75 -1.66
CA LYS A 310 30.33 -14.42 -2.40
C LYS A 310 29.83 -15.00 -3.73
N THR A 311 30.55 -14.69 -4.78
CA THR A 311 30.33 -15.22 -6.13
C THR A 311 30.71 -16.71 -6.21
N PRO A 312 30.25 -17.46 -7.23
CA PRO A 312 30.67 -18.84 -7.44
C PRO A 312 32.19 -19.01 -7.55
N SER A 313 32.88 -18.02 -8.13
CA SER A 313 34.33 -18.04 -8.34
C SER A 313 35.09 -17.89 -7.01
N GLU A 314 34.64 -17.00 -6.13
CA GLU A 314 35.23 -16.80 -4.80
C GLU A 314 35.00 -18.02 -3.90
N ALA A 315 33.78 -18.57 -3.90
CA ALA A 315 33.50 -19.79 -3.15
C ALA A 315 34.41 -20.95 -3.60
N LYS A 316 34.62 -21.09 -4.93
CA LYS A 316 35.47 -22.13 -5.53
C LYS A 316 36.94 -21.98 -5.11
N TYR A 317 37.45 -20.74 -4.97
CA TYR A 317 38.81 -20.49 -4.54
C TYR A 317 39.06 -20.97 -3.10
N GLU A 318 38.05 -20.89 -2.25
CA GLU A 318 38.07 -21.40 -0.87
C GLU A 318 37.80 -22.91 -0.78
N GLY A 319 37.75 -23.62 -1.90
CA GLY A 319 37.44 -25.06 -1.95
C GLY A 319 35.99 -25.41 -1.65
N THR A 320 35.08 -24.42 -1.67
CA THR A 320 33.65 -24.63 -1.45
C THR A 320 32.85 -24.41 -2.73
N HIS A 321 31.75 -25.12 -2.89
CA HIS A 321 30.80 -24.86 -3.99
C HIS A 321 29.51 -24.31 -3.39
N LEU A 322 28.87 -23.37 -4.10
CA LEU A 322 27.56 -22.87 -3.71
C LEU A 322 26.54 -24.01 -3.75
N ARG A 323 25.99 -24.36 -2.60
CA ARG A 323 24.91 -25.36 -2.47
C ARG A 323 23.57 -24.66 -2.62
N SER A 324 22.67 -25.22 -3.43
CA SER A 324 21.29 -24.72 -3.49
C SER A 324 20.51 -25.13 -2.26
N CYS A 325 19.63 -24.23 -1.80
CA CYS A 325 18.59 -24.58 -0.86
C CYS A 325 17.58 -25.54 -1.52
N LYS A 326 16.80 -26.29 -0.75
CA LYS A 326 15.73 -27.19 -1.25
C LYS A 326 14.69 -26.49 -2.13
N CYS A 327 14.52 -25.17 -1.98
CA CYS A 327 13.63 -24.36 -2.82
C CYS A 327 14.24 -23.97 -4.20
N ASP A 328 15.54 -24.18 -4.39
CA ASP A 328 16.43 -23.66 -5.45
C ASP A 328 16.35 -22.14 -5.71
N ALA A 329 15.66 -21.38 -4.85
CA ALA A 329 15.60 -19.93 -4.93
C ALA A 329 16.85 -19.25 -4.35
N ALA A 330 17.59 -19.96 -3.49
CA ALA A 330 18.77 -19.45 -2.79
C ALA A 330 19.96 -20.40 -2.91
N ARG A 331 21.16 -19.84 -2.82
CA ARG A 331 22.43 -20.56 -2.83
C ARG A 331 23.32 -20.06 -1.69
N TYR A 332 24.08 -20.96 -1.06
CA TYR A 332 24.98 -20.63 0.05
C TYR A 332 26.34 -21.30 -0.11
N CYS A 333 27.43 -20.63 0.28
CA CYS A 333 28.78 -21.21 0.26
C CYS A 333 29.03 -22.22 1.40
N SER A 334 28.30 -22.11 2.51
CA SER A 334 28.41 -23.00 3.67
C SER A 334 27.07 -23.23 4.37
N SER A 335 26.98 -24.28 5.20
CA SER A 335 25.83 -24.52 6.08
C SER A 335 25.65 -23.43 7.13
N GLU A 336 26.74 -22.77 7.53
CA GLU A 336 26.69 -21.63 8.45
C GLU A 336 25.98 -20.43 7.82
N CYS A 337 26.33 -20.08 6.58
CA CYS A 337 25.62 -19.03 5.83
C CYS A 337 24.13 -19.36 5.66
N GLN A 338 23.79 -20.63 5.42
CA GLN A 338 22.40 -21.07 5.35
C GLN A 338 21.68 -20.94 6.69
N SER A 339 22.32 -21.32 7.80
CA SER A 339 21.73 -21.24 9.15
C SER A 339 21.50 -19.79 9.59
N ASN A 340 22.43 -18.89 9.25
CA ASN A 340 22.31 -17.47 9.56
C ASN A 340 21.16 -16.81 8.77
N ASP A 341 21.04 -17.13 7.48
CA ASP A 341 19.92 -16.65 6.65
C ASP A 341 18.62 -17.44 6.91
N TRP A 342 18.61 -18.50 7.74
CA TRP A 342 17.42 -19.35 7.86
C TRP A 342 16.21 -18.60 8.42
N ARG A 343 16.41 -17.67 9.37
CA ARG A 343 15.31 -16.89 9.99
C ARG A 343 14.55 -16.08 8.93
N THR A 344 15.27 -15.46 8.01
CA THR A 344 14.75 -14.64 6.89
C THR A 344 14.29 -15.52 5.73
N HIS A 345 15.05 -16.56 5.38
CA HIS A 345 14.79 -17.41 4.22
C HIS A 345 13.64 -18.42 4.43
N LYS A 346 13.33 -18.82 5.67
CA LYS A 346 12.33 -19.87 5.96
C LYS A 346 10.99 -19.64 5.26
N ARG A 347 10.47 -18.40 5.29
CA ARG A 347 9.19 -18.05 4.63
C ARG A 347 9.27 -18.19 3.11
N VAL A 348 10.33 -17.68 2.49
CA VAL A 348 10.58 -17.79 1.05
C VAL A 348 10.71 -19.27 0.65
N CYS A 349 11.42 -20.06 1.45
CA CYS A 349 11.60 -21.48 1.21
C CYS A 349 10.26 -22.25 1.21
N LEU A 350 9.38 -21.96 2.17
CA LEU A 350 8.04 -22.58 2.27
C LEU A 350 7.16 -22.21 1.06
N TYR A 351 7.11 -20.94 0.68
CA TYR A 351 6.35 -20.47 -0.48
C TYR A 351 6.78 -21.18 -1.78
N HIS A 352 8.08 -21.28 -2.03
CA HIS A 352 8.59 -21.98 -3.21
C HIS A 352 8.30 -23.48 -3.17
N HIS A 353 8.29 -24.10 -1.98
CA HIS A 353 7.95 -25.50 -1.81
C HIS A 353 6.48 -25.78 -2.13
N GLU A 354 5.56 -24.92 -1.67
CA GLU A 354 4.13 -25.01 -2.00
C GLU A 354 3.88 -24.82 -3.50
N LYS A 355 4.53 -23.82 -4.11
CA LYS A 355 4.43 -23.56 -5.55
C LYS A 355 4.92 -24.76 -6.38
N ARG A 356 5.97 -25.45 -5.94
CA ARG A 356 6.46 -26.69 -6.57
C ARG A 356 5.47 -27.83 -6.43
N LYS A 357 4.87 -28.02 -5.25
CA LYS A 357 3.81 -29.02 -5.04
C LYS A 357 2.64 -28.78 -5.97
N LYS A 358 2.19 -27.52 -6.10
CA LYS A 358 1.08 -27.15 -7.01
C LYS A 358 1.42 -27.45 -8.46
N LYS A 359 2.60 -27.03 -8.94
CA LYS A 359 3.06 -27.35 -10.31
C LYS A 359 3.19 -28.85 -10.58
N SER A 360 3.61 -29.64 -9.59
CA SER A 360 3.66 -31.08 -9.71
C SER A 360 2.25 -31.66 -9.85
N SER A 361 1.31 -31.22 -9.00
CA SER A 361 -0.10 -31.62 -9.07
C SER A 361 -0.73 -31.28 -10.43
N ASP A 362 -0.52 -30.06 -10.92
CA ASP A 362 -1.08 -29.61 -12.20
C ASP A 362 -0.52 -30.42 -13.39
N ARG A 363 0.74 -30.86 -13.32
CA ARG A 363 1.37 -31.69 -14.35
C ARG A 363 0.76 -33.10 -14.45
N TRP A 364 0.28 -33.67 -13.34
CA TRP A 364 -0.41 -34.96 -13.36
C TRP A 364 -1.81 -34.87 -13.97
N VAL A 365 -2.51 -33.76 -13.76
CA VAL A 365 -3.85 -33.52 -14.33
C VAL A 365 -3.79 -33.43 -15.86
N THR A 366 -2.76 -32.79 -16.41
CA THR A 366 -2.61 -32.69 -17.87
C THR A 366 -2.26 -34.04 -18.51
N HIS A 367 -1.40 -34.85 -17.89
CA HIS A 367 -1.06 -36.17 -18.42
C HIS A 367 -2.23 -37.16 -18.33
N SER A 368 -3.08 -37.08 -17.31
CA SER A 368 -4.27 -37.94 -17.21
C SER A 368 -5.27 -37.68 -18.33
N SER A 369 -5.44 -36.40 -18.72
CA SER A 369 -6.34 -36.02 -19.83
C SER A 369 -5.81 -36.51 -21.19
N ASP A 370 -4.49 -36.54 -21.37
CA ASP A 370 -3.89 -37.01 -22.62
C ASP A 370 -3.94 -38.54 -22.75
N VAL A 371 -3.84 -39.29 -21.65
CA VAL A 371 -4.02 -40.76 -21.66
C VAL A 371 -5.46 -41.13 -22.02
N GLU A 372 -6.45 -40.40 -21.50
CA GLU A 372 -7.87 -40.62 -21.80
C GLU A 372 -8.21 -40.28 -23.27
N LYS A 373 -7.57 -39.25 -23.84
CA LYS A 373 -7.67 -38.95 -25.28
C LYS A 373 -7.07 -40.04 -26.16
N VAL A 374 -5.92 -40.60 -25.79
CA VAL A 374 -5.29 -41.69 -26.54
C VAL A 374 -6.12 -42.98 -26.47
N GLN A 375 -6.73 -43.29 -25.31
CA GLN A 375 -7.65 -44.43 -25.19
C GLN A 375 -8.92 -44.28 -26.04
N ASN A 376 -9.50 -43.07 -26.10
CA ASN A 376 -10.68 -42.82 -26.93
C ASN A 376 -10.37 -42.96 -28.43
N LEU A 377 -9.18 -42.55 -28.89
CA LEU A 377 -8.77 -42.72 -30.29
C LEU A 377 -8.51 -44.18 -30.69
N LEU A 378 -8.15 -45.06 -29.76
CA LEU A 378 -7.94 -46.48 -30.02
C LEU A 378 -9.22 -47.32 -29.93
N GLY A 379 -10.30 -46.79 -29.34
CA GLY A 379 -11.61 -47.45 -29.28
C GLY A 379 -12.50 -47.25 -30.51
N GLU A 380 -12.11 -46.34 -31.41
CA GLU A 380 -12.86 -46.01 -32.65
C GLU A 380 -12.22 -46.62 -33.92
N ALA A 381 -11.12 -47.35 -33.79
CA ALA A 381 -10.46 -48.12 -34.86
C ALA A 381 -10.74 -49.62 -34.68
#